data_AF-A0A7C2GK68-F1
#
_entry.id   AF-A0A7C2GK68-F1
#
_cell.length_a   1.000
_cell.length_b   1.000
_cell.length_c   1.000
_cell.angle_alpha   90.00
_cell.angle_beta   90.00
_cell.angle_gamma   90.00
#
_symmetry.space_group_name_H-M   'P 1'
#
loop_
_entity.id
_entity.type
_entity.pdbx_description
1 polymer ?
#
loop_
_entity_poly.entity_id
_entity_poly.type
_entity_poly.pdbx_seq_one_letter_code
_entity_poly.pdbx_strand_id
1 'polypeptide(L)'
;MGAASLVALAQAYIEQEQPRRREQAEARVLPVRKRLTAEGEFRLVHPGVIWEACQTWLDEARRFGRDVVGHVLRHPQASSLLRQPEEVERFRRFIAQWLEHELDEYIMPSCQAFMQERGIQVEQEVRIIRHRAEMVIAQMTKELLAEIYLATRRASAASS
;
A
#
# COMPACT_ATOMS: atom_id res chain seq x y z
N MET A 1 -27.43 -14.01 -6.95
CA MET A 1 -26.03 -14.03 -6.48
C MET A 1 -25.16 -13.64 -7.67
N GLY A 2 -24.70 -12.39 -7.71
CA GLY A 2 -23.89 -11.89 -8.84
C GLY A 2 -22.56 -12.63 -8.93
N ALA A 3 -22.10 -12.91 -10.14
CA ALA A 3 -20.78 -13.50 -10.35
C ALA A 3 -19.72 -12.59 -9.71
N ALA A 4 -18.95 -13.13 -8.74
CA ALA A 4 -17.88 -12.37 -8.12
C ALA A 4 -16.78 -12.09 -9.17
N SER A 5 -16.38 -10.84 -9.33
CA SER A 5 -15.22 -10.46 -10.14
C SER A 5 -13.95 -10.44 -9.28
N LEU A 6 -12.77 -10.48 -9.91
CA LEU A 6 -11.50 -10.37 -9.17
C LEU A 6 -11.42 -9.05 -8.38
N VAL A 7 -11.95 -7.98 -8.97
CA VAL A 7 -12.04 -6.66 -8.33
C VAL A 7 -12.99 -6.69 -7.13
N ALA A 8 -14.17 -7.29 -7.26
CA ALA A 8 -15.12 -7.38 -6.15
C ALA A 8 -14.55 -8.16 -4.96
N LEU A 9 -13.81 -9.24 -5.23
CA LEU A 9 -13.10 -10.00 -4.18
C LEU A 9 -12.03 -9.14 -3.48
N ALA A 10 -11.28 -8.36 -4.25
CA ALA A 10 -10.27 -7.46 -3.71
C ALA A 10 -10.90 -6.34 -2.85
N GLN A 11 -11.96 -5.70 -3.35
CA GLN A 11 -12.69 -4.63 -2.67
C GLN A 11 -13.28 -5.11 -1.35
N ALA A 12 -13.99 -6.25 -1.35
CA ALA A 12 -14.58 -6.80 -0.13
C ALA A 12 -13.51 -7.09 0.93
N TYR A 13 -12.36 -7.65 0.52
CA TYR A 13 -11.25 -7.89 1.44
C TYR A 13 -10.63 -6.58 1.95
N ILE A 14 -10.48 -5.57 1.09
CA ILE A 14 -9.96 -4.26 1.49
C ILE A 14 -10.90 -3.60 2.50
N GLU A 15 -12.20 -3.51 2.20
CA GLU A 15 -13.20 -2.89 3.07
C GLU A 15 -13.23 -3.55 4.45
N GLN A 16 -13.09 -4.87 4.51
CA GLN A 16 -13.04 -5.62 5.76
C GLN A 16 -11.77 -5.34 6.57
N GLU A 17 -10.60 -5.33 5.92
CA GLU A 17 -9.31 -5.36 6.61
C GLU A 17 -8.67 -3.99 6.80
N GLN A 18 -8.99 -3.01 5.96
CA GLN A 18 -8.32 -1.70 5.92
C GLN A 18 -8.35 -0.96 7.26
N PRO A 19 -9.47 -0.90 8.02
CA PRO A 19 -9.47 -0.22 9.32
C PRO A 19 -8.45 -0.82 10.30
N ARG A 20 -8.43 -2.16 10.39
CA ARG A 20 -7.48 -2.91 11.24
C ARG A 20 -6.04 -2.72 10.79
N ARG A 21 -5.79 -2.70 9.48
CA ARG A 21 -4.45 -2.51 8.90
C ARG A 21 -3.91 -1.11 9.17
N ARG A 22 -4.75 -0.07 9.05
CA ARG A 22 -4.38 1.31 9.37
C ARG A 22 -4.06 1.47 10.86
N GLU A 23 -4.86 0.88 11.74
CA GLU A 23 -4.55 0.87 13.19
C GLU A 23 -3.20 0.21 13.50
N GLN A 24 -2.91 -0.92 12.86
CA GLN A 24 -1.61 -1.60 13.01
C GLN A 24 -0.44 -0.77 12.48
N ALA A 25 -0.64 -0.05 11.37
CA ALA A 25 0.37 0.84 10.82
C ALA A 25 0.66 1.99 11.78
N GLU A 26 -0.36 2.66 12.33
CA GLU A 26 -0.15 3.70 13.35
C GLU A 26 0.55 3.15 14.61
N ALA A 27 0.18 1.96 15.06
CA ALA A 27 0.83 1.31 16.20
C ALA A 27 2.31 1.02 15.94
N ARG A 28 2.70 0.70 14.70
CA ARG A 28 4.10 0.48 14.30
C ARG A 28 4.89 1.76 14.09
N VAL A 29 4.21 2.87 13.81
CA VAL A 29 4.82 4.20 13.75
C VAL A 29 5.03 4.77 15.16
N LEU A 30 4.25 4.32 16.16
CA LEU A 30 4.34 4.82 17.54
C LEU A 30 5.76 4.73 18.16
N PRO A 31 6.56 3.65 18.01
CA PRO A 31 7.95 3.62 18.45
C PRO A 31 8.82 4.69 17.78
N VAL A 32 8.61 4.93 16.48
CA VAL A 32 9.30 6.02 15.75
C VAL A 32 8.89 7.36 16.35
N ARG A 33 7.59 7.60 16.59
CA ARG A 33 7.08 8.79 17.29
C ARG A 33 7.71 8.97 18.69
N LYS A 34 7.81 7.90 19.48
CA LYS A 34 8.33 7.94 20.87
C LYS A 34 9.83 8.14 20.96
N ARG A 35 10.60 7.56 20.03
CA ARG A 35 12.05 7.82 19.90
C ARG A 35 12.38 9.30 19.68
N LEU A 36 11.39 10.10 19.31
CA LEU A 36 11.55 11.47 18.82
C LEU A 36 10.87 12.50 19.75
N THR A 37 10.57 12.17 21.01
CA THR A 37 9.96 13.11 21.98
C THR A 37 10.86 14.33 22.27
N ALA A 38 10.22 15.48 22.49
CA ALA A 38 10.83 16.82 22.60
C ALA A 38 11.92 17.01 23.68
N GLU A 39 12.09 16.06 24.60
CA GLU A 39 13.11 16.09 25.67
C GLU A 39 14.42 15.40 25.28
N GLY A 40 14.42 14.58 24.22
CA GLY A 40 15.63 14.09 23.57
C GLY A 40 16.04 15.09 22.52
N GLU A 41 17.23 15.69 22.69
CA GLU A 41 17.91 16.58 21.76
C GLU A 41 17.49 16.34 20.29
N PHE A 42 17.03 17.36 19.55
CA PHE A 42 17.47 17.63 18.18
C PHE A 42 16.80 18.90 17.65
N ARG A 43 17.57 19.99 17.65
CA ARG A 43 17.30 21.25 16.93
C ARG A 43 17.48 21.14 15.40
N LEU A 44 17.66 19.92 14.86
CA LEU A 44 17.89 19.68 13.44
C LEU A 44 17.23 18.35 13.07
N VAL A 45 16.00 18.40 12.58
CA VAL A 45 15.32 17.20 12.09
C VAL A 45 16.07 16.71 10.85
N HIS A 46 16.73 15.56 10.96
CA HIS A 46 17.34 14.91 9.81
C HIS A 46 16.24 14.40 8.86
N PRO A 47 16.32 14.69 7.54
CA PRO A 47 15.39 14.17 6.53
C PRO A 47 15.22 12.64 6.57
N GLY A 48 16.21 11.91 7.11
CA GLY A 48 16.13 10.46 7.32
C GLY A 48 15.05 10.01 8.31
N VAL A 49 14.73 10.84 9.31
CA VAL A 49 13.77 10.48 10.37
C VAL A 49 12.32 10.61 9.91
N ILE A 50 11.99 11.69 9.18
CA ILE A 50 10.67 11.84 8.55
C ILE A 50 10.44 10.68 7.58
N TRP A 51 11.48 10.34 6.83
CA TRP A 51 11.44 9.21 5.92
C TRP A 51 11.24 7.87 6.65
N GLU A 52 11.85 7.65 7.82
CA GLU A 52 11.67 6.41 8.61
C GLU A 52 10.19 6.20 8.99
N ALA A 53 9.51 7.26 9.43
CA ALA A 53 8.07 7.21 9.68
C ALA A 53 7.29 6.93 8.37
N CYS A 54 7.60 7.68 7.31
CA CYS A 54 6.91 7.53 6.02
C CYS A 54 7.05 6.12 5.41
N GLN A 55 8.26 5.55 5.54
CA GLN A 55 8.59 4.21 5.12
C GLN A 55 7.80 3.15 5.89
N THR A 56 7.48 3.38 7.16
CA THR A 56 6.69 2.43 7.95
C THR A 56 5.27 2.27 7.38
N TRP A 57 4.59 3.37 7.02
CA TRP A 57 3.28 3.28 6.37
C TRP A 57 3.36 2.65 4.98
N LEU A 58 4.40 2.98 4.19
CA LEU A 58 4.63 2.36 2.87
C LEU A 58 4.85 0.85 2.98
N ASP A 59 5.61 0.38 3.97
CA ASP A 59 5.86 -1.04 4.20
C ASP A 59 4.59 -1.79 4.61
N GLU A 60 3.72 -1.18 5.43
CA GLU A 60 2.43 -1.77 5.76
C GLU A 60 1.48 -1.79 4.57
N ALA A 61 1.43 -0.73 3.75
CA ALA A 61 0.67 -0.72 2.50
C ALA A 61 1.17 -1.80 1.53
N ARG A 62 2.48 -2.03 1.45
CA ARG A 62 3.07 -3.12 0.63
C ARG A 62 2.65 -4.50 1.12
N ARG A 63 2.70 -4.74 2.43
CA ARG A 63 2.23 -6.01 3.02
C ARG A 63 0.75 -6.20 2.76
N PHE A 64 -0.04 -5.16 2.95
CA PHE A 64 -1.47 -5.23 2.71
C PHE A 64 -1.79 -5.50 1.24
N GLY A 65 -1.11 -4.83 0.30
CA GLY A 65 -1.26 -5.10 -1.12
C GLY A 65 -0.94 -6.54 -1.52
N ARG A 66 0.10 -7.14 -0.92
CA ARG A 66 0.40 -8.58 -1.09
C ARG A 66 -0.69 -9.46 -0.51
N ASP A 67 -1.22 -9.11 0.66
CA ASP A 67 -2.31 -9.86 1.28
C ASP A 67 -3.60 -9.78 0.45
N VAL A 68 -3.92 -8.62 -0.14
CA VAL A 68 -5.05 -8.43 -1.07
C VAL A 68 -4.88 -9.32 -2.30
N VAL A 69 -3.74 -9.22 -2.99
CA VAL A 69 -3.46 -10.05 -4.17
C VAL A 69 -3.49 -11.53 -3.80
N GLY A 70 -2.81 -11.93 -2.72
CA GLY A 70 -2.80 -13.30 -2.22
C GLY A 70 -4.17 -13.81 -1.80
N HIS A 71 -5.07 -12.96 -1.27
CA HIS A 71 -6.45 -13.31 -0.96
C HIS A 71 -7.23 -13.62 -2.23
N VAL A 72 -7.18 -12.71 -3.21
CA VAL A 72 -7.85 -12.88 -4.51
C VAL A 72 -7.34 -14.13 -5.22
N LEU A 73 -6.03 -14.30 -5.34
CA LEU A 73 -5.44 -15.43 -6.07
C LEU A 73 -5.72 -16.80 -5.43
N ARG A 74 -5.94 -16.86 -4.11
CA ARG A 74 -6.32 -18.09 -3.40
C ARG A 74 -7.83 -18.34 -3.35
N HIS A 75 -8.64 -17.38 -3.80
CA HIS A 75 -10.09 -17.51 -3.76
C HIS A 75 -10.55 -18.63 -4.72
N PRO A 76 -11.45 -19.53 -4.31
CA PRO A 76 -11.87 -20.68 -5.14
C PRO A 76 -12.36 -20.31 -6.54
N GLN A 77 -13.04 -19.16 -6.65
CA GLN A 77 -13.59 -18.66 -7.92
C GLN A 77 -12.55 -17.92 -8.79
N ALA A 78 -11.37 -17.62 -8.27
CA ALA A 78 -10.36 -16.85 -9.01
C ALA A 78 -9.79 -17.64 -10.19
N SER A 79 -9.69 -18.97 -10.10
CA SER A 79 -9.11 -19.79 -11.18
C SER A 79 -9.84 -19.62 -12.53
N SER A 80 -11.17 -19.53 -12.52
CA SER A 80 -11.95 -19.31 -13.75
C SER A 80 -11.87 -17.86 -14.24
N LEU A 81 -11.72 -16.89 -13.33
CA LEU A 81 -11.64 -15.47 -13.65
C LEU A 81 -10.25 -15.07 -14.16
N LEU A 82 -9.19 -15.67 -13.62
CA LEU A 82 -7.80 -15.45 -14.05
C LEU A 82 -7.54 -15.90 -15.49
N ARG A 83 -8.41 -16.76 -16.05
CA ARG A 83 -8.37 -17.16 -17.46
C ARG A 83 -8.99 -16.13 -18.40
N GLN A 84 -9.70 -15.13 -17.87
CA GLN A 84 -10.36 -14.09 -18.64
C GLN A 84 -9.44 -12.85 -18.70
N PRO A 85 -8.87 -12.49 -19.86
CA PRO A 85 -7.90 -11.40 -19.95
C PRO A 85 -8.46 -10.05 -19.48
N GLU A 86 -9.75 -9.79 -19.75
CA GLU A 86 -10.42 -8.56 -19.32
C GLU A 86 -10.53 -8.46 -17.80
N GLU A 87 -10.85 -9.56 -17.11
CA GLU A 87 -10.93 -9.58 -15.64
C GLU A 87 -9.56 -9.38 -15.00
N VAL A 88 -8.52 -10.01 -15.56
CA VAL A 88 -7.14 -9.81 -15.10
C VAL A 88 -6.71 -8.36 -15.29
N GLU A 89 -7.01 -7.77 -16.43
CA GLU A 89 -6.63 -6.38 -16.73
C GLU A 89 -7.39 -5.37 -15.83
N ARG A 90 -8.69 -5.59 -15.59
CA ARG A 90 -9.46 -4.81 -14.60
C ARG A 90 -8.83 -4.90 -13.21
N PHE A 91 -8.45 -6.11 -12.80
CA PHE A 91 -7.81 -6.32 -11.49
C PHE A 91 -6.44 -5.64 -11.38
N ARG A 92 -5.61 -5.70 -12.43
CA ARG A 92 -4.32 -5.00 -12.48
C ARG A 92 -4.48 -3.50 -12.34
N ARG A 93 -5.42 -2.90 -13.08
CA ARG A 93 -5.72 -1.45 -12.98
C ARG A 93 -6.24 -1.09 -11.60
N PHE A 94 -7.13 -1.90 -11.05
CA PHE A 94 -7.65 -1.70 -9.70
C PHE A 94 -6.53 -1.65 -8.65
N ILE A 95 -5.59 -2.60 -8.67
CA ILE A 95 -4.46 -2.62 -7.71
C ILE A 95 -3.56 -1.39 -7.86
N ALA A 96 -3.25 -0.98 -9.10
CA ALA A 96 -2.44 0.21 -9.34
C ALA A 96 -3.12 1.47 -8.81
N GLN A 97 -4.42 1.65 -9.14
CA GLN A 97 -5.21 2.78 -8.67
C GLN A 97 -5.36 2.77 -7.15
N TRP A 98 -5.62 1.61 -6.54
CA TRP A 98 -5.76 1.51 -5.09
C TRP A 98 -4.48 1.93 -4.35
N LEU A 99 -3.29 1.55 -4.85
CA LEU A 99 -2.02 1.98 -4.26
C LEU A 99 -1.78 3.50 -4.40
N GLU A 100 -2.16 4.09 -5.55
CA GLU A 100 -2.12 5.55 -5.73
C GLU A 100 -3.05 6.25 -4.74
N HIS A 101 -4.26 5.74 -4.54
CA HIS A 101 -5.21 6.29 -3.56
C HIS A 101 -4.69 6.13 -2.12
N GLU A 102 -4.10 4.99 -1.77
CA GLU A 102 -3.49 4.80 -0.44
C GLU A 102 -2.36 5.82 -0.19
N LEU A 103 -1.58 6.17 -1.22
CA LEU A 103 -0.56 7.20 -1.11
C LEU A 103 -1.17 8.56 -0.77
N ASP A 104 -2.18 8.98 -1.55
CA ASP A 104 -2.73 10.34 -1.45
C ASP A 104 -3.71 10.52 -0.30
N GLU A 105 -4.50 9.50 0.03
CA GLU A 105 -5.55 9.60 1.04
C GLU A 105 -5.12 9.19 2.45
N TYR A 106 -4.06 8.37 2.57
CA TYR A 106 -3.62 7.85 3.86
C TYR A 106 -2.16 8.16 4.15
N ILE A 107 -1.23 7.69 3.33
CA ILE A 107 0.20 7.71 3.65
C ILE A 107 0.72 9.15 3.71
N MET A 108 0.50 9.94 2.66
CA MET A 108 0.98 11.33 2.62
C MET A 108 0.32 12.22 3.68
N PRO A 109 -1.00 12.16 3.91
CA PRO A 109 -1.63 12.86 5.03
C PRO A 109 -1.06 12.47 6.39
N SER A 110 -0.82 11.18 6.64
CA SER A 110 -0.17 10.70 7.88
C SER A 110 1.26 11.21 8.03
N CYS A 111 2.07 11.18 6.95
CA CYS A 111 3.43 11.73 6.96
C CYS A 111 3.42 13.24 7.24
N GLN A 112 2.50 13.98 6.63
CA GLN A 112 2.35 15.43 6.86
C GLN A 112 1.90 15.74 8.29
N ALA A 113 0.92 15.01 8.83
CA ALA A 113 0.49 15.17 10.22
C ALA A 113 1.65 14.92 11.19
N PHE A 114 2.44 13.87 10.96
CA PHE A 114 3.65 13.59 11.74
C PHE A 114 4.69 14.72 11.65
N MET A 115 4.89 15.31 10.48
CA MET A 115 5.78 16.47 10.32
C MET A 115 5.25 17.70 11.10
N GLN A 116 3.94 17.95 11.03
CA GLN A 116 3.28 19.07 11.73
C GLN A 116 3.36 18.94 13.25
N GLU A 117 3.13 17.73 13.79
CA GLU A 117 3.31 17.41 15.22
C GLU A 117 4.71 17.77 15.75
N ARG A 118 5.69 17.91 14.85
CA ARG A 118 7.10 18.22 15.14
C ARG A 118 7.52 19.63 14.74
N GLY A 119 6.58 20.48 14.34
CA GLY A 119 6.87 21.86 13.92
C GLY A 119 7.59 21.96 12.59
N ILE A 120 7.57 20.90 11.77
CA ILE A 120 8.22 20.89 10.46
C ILE A 120 7.20 21.32 9.41
N GLN A 121 7.34 22.54 8.91
CA GLN A 121 6.44 23.13 7.91
C GLN A 121 7.20 23.58 6.67
N VAL A 122 8.15 22.75 6.21
CA VAL A 122 8.95 23.04 5.02
C VAL A 122 8.33 22.34 3.81
N GLU A 123 7.74 23.11 2.90
CA GLU A 123 7.11 22.60 1.68
C GLU A 123 8.08 21.75 0.82
N GLN A 124 9.36 22.10 0.82
CA GLN A 124 10.41 21.34 0.13
C GLN A 124 10.57 19.91 0.71
N GLU A 125 10.51 19.74 2.03
CA GLU A 125 10.59 18.42 2.66
C GLU A 125 9.38 17.56 2.29
N VAL A 126 8.18 18.15 2.27
CA VAL A 126 6.96 17.46 1.84
C VAL A 126 7.08 16.99 0.38
N ARG A 127 7.62 17.82 -0.51
CA ARG A 127 7.86 17.45 -1.92
C ARG A 127 8.89 16.33 -2.06
N ILE A 128 9.98 16.37 -1.30
CA ILE A 128 11.01 15.31 -1.30
C ILE A 128 10.42 13.99 -0.81
N ILE A 129 9.69 14.01 0.30
CA ILE A 129 9.06 12.81 0.87
C ILE A 129 8.02 12.25 -0.10
N ARG A 130 7.17 13.11 -0.70
CA ARG A 130 6.20 12.71 -1.72
C ARG A 130 6.88 12.01 -2.88
N HIS A 131 7.90 12.62 -3.48
CA HIS A 131 8.59 12.03 -4.62
C HIS A 131 9.20 10.65 -4.29
N ARG A 132 9.79 10.51 -3.11
CA ARG A 132 10.32 9.21 -2.66
C ARG A 132 9.21 8.19 -2.43
N ALA A 133 8.08 8.60 -1.87
CA ALA A 133 6.94 7.73 -1.64
C ALA A 133 6.30 7.27 -2.97
N GLU A 134 6.17 8.16 -3.96
CA GLU A 134 5.72 7.83 -5.33
C GLU A 134 6.62 6.76 -5.97
N MET A 135 7.94 6.88 -5.83
CA MET A 135 8.89 5.88 -6.34
C MET A 135 8.72 4.52 -5.66
N VAL A 136 8.46 4.50 -4.35
CA VAL A 136 8.18 3.27 -3.61
C VAL A 136 6.84 2.65 -4.05
N ILE A 137 5.79 3.46 -4.22
CA ILE A 137 4.49 3.00 -4.73
C ILE A 137 4.62 2.43 -6.14
N ALA A 138 5.35 3.08 -7.04
CA ALA A 138 5.59 2.56 -8.38
C ALA A 138 6.30 1.19 -8.34
N GLN A 139 7.29 1.02 -7.47
CA GLN A 139 7.97 -0.24 -7.27
C GLN A 139 7.04 -1.31 -6.67
N MET A 140 6.20 -0.95 -5.69
CA MET A 140 5.18 -1.85 -5.11
C MET A 140 4.17 -2.30 -6.15
N THR A 141 3.64 -1.37 -6.95
CA THR A 141 2.72 -1.65 -8.06
C THR A 141 3.36 -2.64 -9.02
N LYS A 142 4.60 -2.41 -9.45
CA LYS A 142 5.33 -3.36 -10.32
C LYS A 142 5.41 -4.76 -9.73
N GLU A 143 5.70 -4.89 -8.44
CA GLU A 143 5.78 -6.19 -7.76
C GLU A 143 4.45 -6.93 -7.75
N LEU A 144 3.37 -6.25 -7.34
CA LEU A 144 2.04 -6.86 -7.27
C LEU A 144 1.53 -7.24 -8.67
N LEU A 145 1.76 -6.39 -9.67
CA LEU A 145 1.41 -6.69 -11.06
C LEU A 145 2.18 -7.90 -11.61
N ALA A 146 3.44 -8.07 -11.21
CA ALA A 146 4.23 -9.25 -11.58
C ALA A 146 3.67 -10.53 -10.92
N GLU A 147 3.23 -10.47 -9.67
CA GLU A 147 2.59 -11.59 -8.98
C GLU A 147 1.30 -12.02 -9.67
N ILE A 148 0.43 -11.05 -10.02
CA ILE A 148 -0.80 -11.30 -10.78
C ILE A 148 -0.48 -11.96 -12.12
N TYR A 149 0.50 -11.41 -12.86
CA TYR A 149 0.91 -11.97 -14.15
C TYR A 149 1.38 -13.43 -14.04
N LEU A 150 2.22 -13.74 -13.05
CA LEU A 150 2.71 -15.10 -12.82
C LEU A 150 1.55 -16.06 -12.47
N ALA A 151 0.58 -15.62 -11.69
CA ALA A 151 -0.58 -16.42 -11.34
C ALA A 151 -1.49 -16.68 -12.56
N THR A 152 -1.76 -15.65 -13.37
CA THR A 152 -2.48 -15.79 -14.65
C THR A 152 -1.80 -16.81 -15.57
N ARG A 153 -0.47 -16.72 -15.72
CA ARG A 153 0.28 -17.67 -16.56
C ARG A 153 0.13 -19.12 -16.07
N ARG A 154 0.18 -19.36 -14.76
CA ARG A 154 -0.02 -20.70 -14.18
C ARG A 154 -1.45 -21.21 -14.42
N ALA A 155 -2.46 -20.35 -14.25
CA ALA A 155 -3.86 -20.70 -14.45
C ALA A 155 -4.19 -21.10 -15.90
N SER A 156 -3.54 -20.46 -16.88
CA SER A 156 -3.65 -20.79 -18.30
C SER A 156 -2.90 -22.07 -18.66
N ALA A 157 -1.72 -22.31 -18.07
CA ALA A 157 -0.94 -23.52 -18.32
C ALA A 157 -1.60 -24.80 -17.77
N ALA A 158 -2.33 -24.71 -16.64
CA ALA A 158 -3.05 -25.85 -16.06
C ALA A 158 -4.32 -26.26 -16.84
N SER A 159 -4.66 -25.57 -17.92
CA SER A 159 -5.80 -25.88 -18.80
C SER A 159 -5.42 -26.41 -20.18
N SER A 160 -4.12 -26.50 -20.48
CA SER A 160 -3.57 -27.15 -21.68
C SER A 160 -3.19 -28.59 -21.37
#